data_AF-A0A2E6WAM4-F1
#
_entry.id   AF-A0A2E6WAM4-F1
#
_cell.length_a   1.000
_cell.length_b   1.000
_cell.length_c   1.000
_cell.angle_alpha   90.00
_cell.angle_beta   90.00
_cell.angle_gamma   90.00
#
_symmetry.space_group_name_H-M   'P 1'
#
loop_
_entity.id
_entity.type
_entity.pdbx_description
1 polymer ?
#
loop_
_entity_poly.entity_id
_entity_poly.type
_entity_poly.pdbx_seq_one_letter_code
_entity_poly.pdbx_strand_id
1 'polypeptide(L)' 'MAGKKNKDSKAWMIPEGEKRENATYHFVARKSISMIREGKKLRMRKYHPKLKQHVWFVETKMPSHSAK' A
#
# COMPACT_ATOMS: atom_id res chain seq x y z
N MET A 1 -2.41 5.41 -31.31
CA MET A 1 -1.60 5.30 -30.08
C MET A 1 -2.53 5.25 -28.87
N ALA A 2 -2.95 4.06 -28.41
CA ALA A 2 -3.77 3.93 -27.21
C ALA A 2 -2.93 4.25 -25.96
N GLY A 3 -2.97 5.53 -25.53
CA GLY A 3 -2.18 6.05 -24.42
C GLY A 3 -2.54 5.36 -23.10
N LYS A 4 -1.75 4.36 -22.73
CA LYS A 4 -1.43 3.89 -21.37
C LYS A 4 -2.50 4.23 -20.31
N LYS A 5 -3.60 3.47 -20.31
CA LYS A 5 -4.67 3.55 -19.29
C LYS A 5 -4.07 3.35 -17.89
N ASN A 6 -4.03 4.43 -17.10
CA ASN A 6 -3.70 4.49 -15.67
C ASN A 6 -2.73 3.42 -15.14
N LYS A 7 -1.44 3.77 -15.25
CA LYS A 7 -0.28 3.16 -14.59
C LYS A 7 -0.62 2.90 -13.12
N ASP A 8 -0.65 1.63 -12.74
CA ASP A 8 -1.13 1.03 -11.49
C ASP A 8 -1.31 1.99 -10.29
N SER A 9 -2.56 2.35 -9.99
CA SER A 9 -2.94 3.03 -8.75
C SER A 9 -2.87 2.14 -7.51
N LYS A 10 -2.07 1.07 -7.52
CA LYS A 10 -2.00 0.10 -6.44
C LYS A 10 -0.94 0.57 -5.43
N ALA A 11 -1.35 0.72 -4.18
CA ALA A 11 -0.52 1.04 -3.03
C ALA A 11 -0.36 -0.21 -2.17
N TRP A 12 0.86 -0.49 -1.72
CA TRP A 12 1.12 -1.58 -0.80
C TRP A 12 0.99 -1.08 0.65
N MET A 13 0.09 -1.67 1.42
CA MET A 13 -0.23 -1.24 2.78
C MET A 13 0.43 -2.19 3.78
N ILE A 14 1.29 -1.63 4.63
CA ILE A 14 1.94 -2.36 5.73
C ILE A 14 1.57 -1.70 7.08
N PRO A 15 1.52 -2.45 8.19
CA PRO A 15 1.21 -1.88 9.49
C PRO A 15 2.35 -0.95 9.95
N GLU A 16 1.98 0.16 10.60
CA GLU A 16 2.90 1.26 10.96
C GLU A 16 4.11 0.82 11.82
N GLY A 17 3.94 -0.26 12.59
CA GLY A 17 5.00 -0.81 13.45
C GLY A 17 5.91 -1.84 12.78
N GLU A 18 5.65 -2.25 11.54
CA GLU A 18 6.47 -3.24 10.84
C GLU A 18 7.25 -2.61 9.67
N LYS A 19 8.42 -3.16 9.41
CA LYS A 19 9.24 -2.78 8.24
C LYS A 19 8.76 -3.50 7.00
N ARG A 20 8.98 -2.88 5.84
CA ARG A 20 8.71 -3.44 4.51
C ARG A 20 9.23 -4.88 4.32
N GLU A 21 10.37 -5.19 4.91
CA GLU A 21 11.07 -6.47 4.77
C GLU A 21 10.43 -7.59 5.60
N ASN A 22 9.80 -7.26 6.72
CA ASN A 22 9.29 -8.23 7.70
C ASN A 22 7.80 -8.00 8.02
N ALA A 23 7.05 -7.44 7.07
CA ALA A 23 5.63 -7.17 7.27
C ALA A 23 4.85 -8.50 7.38
N THR A 24 4.38 -8.84 8.58
CA THR A 24 3.64 -10.07 8.85
C THR A 24 2.28 -10.08 8.17
N TYR A 25 1.64 -8.92 8.03
CA TYR A 25 0.36 -8.80 7.34
C TYR A 25 0.37 -7.56 6.45
N HIS A 26 0.05 -7.74 5.18
CA HIS A 26 0.00 -6.66 4.22
C HIS A 26 -1.17 -6.84 3.26
N PHE A 27 -1.59 -5.76 2.62
CA PHE A 27 -2.61 -5.82 1.57
C PHE A 27 -2.37 -4.75 0.52
N VAL A 28 -3.01 -4.89 -0.63
CA VAL A 28 -2.96 -3.91 -1.71
C VAL A 28 -4.23 -3.08 -1.69
N ALA A 29 -4.09 -1.75 -1.75
CA ALA A 29 -5.19 -0.81 -1.83
C ALA A 29 -5.12 -0.04 -3.15
N ARG A 30 -6.28 0.26 -3.75
CA ARG A 30 -6.33 1.12 -4.94
C ARG A 30 -6.49 2.57 -4.51
N LYS A 31 -5.58 3.42 -4.97
CA LYS A 31 -5.71 4.87 -4.91
C LYS A 31 -6.62 5.37 -6.01
N SER A 32 -7.38 6.42 -5.71
CA SER A 32 -8.01 7.22 -6.75
C SER A 32 -6.97 8.07 -7.49
N ILE A 33 -7.29 8.47 -8.71
CA ILE A 33 -6.40 9.31 -9.55
C ILE A 33 -6.17 10.68 -8.90
N SER A 34 -7.19 11.25 -8.24
CA SER A 34 -7.08 12.52 -7.51
C SER A 34 -6.06 12.43 -6.38
N MET A 35 -6.08 11.36 -5.58
CA MET A 35 -5.13 11.17 -4.48
C MET A 35 -3.69 11.00 -4.96
N ILE A 36 -3.49 10.41 -6.15
CA ILE A 36 -2.17 10.30 -6.77
C ILE A 36 -1.66 11.68 -7.21
N ARG A 37 -2.52 12.48 -7.86
CA ARG A 37 -2.17 13.84 -8.30
C ARG A 37 -1.85 14.78 -7.14
N GLU A 38 -2.59 14.66 -6.05
CA GLU A 38 -2.40 15.46 -4.83
C GLU A 38 -1.22 14.97 -3.97
N GLY A 39 -0.57 13.86 -4.32
CA GLY A 39 0.57 13.31 -3.56
C GLY A 39 0.20 12.82 -2.14
N LYS A 40 -1.08 12.62 -1.85
CA LYS A 40 -1.55 12.20 -0.52
C LYS A 40 -1.20 10.73 -0.27
N LYS A 41 -0.63 10.45 0.90
CA LYS A 41 -0.34 9.09 1.37
C LYS A 41 -1.59 8.44 1.95
N LEU A 42 -1.82 7.17 1.64
CA LEU A 42 -2.92 6.41 2.25
C LEU A 42 -2.53 5.97 3.66
N ARG A 43 -3.44 6.23 4.61
CA ARG A 43 -3.41 5.66 5.95
C ARG A 43 -4.78 5.06 6.26
N MET A 44 -4.84 3.79 6.64
CA MET A 44 -6.10 3.09 6.88
C MET A 44 -6.03 2.28 8.17
N ARG A 45 -7.08 2.32 8.99
CA ARG A 45 -7.19 1.48 10.18
C ARG A 45 -7.82 0.14 9.78
N LYS A 46 -7.10 -0.96 9.95
CA LYS A 46 -7.60 -2.30 9.60
C LYS A 46 -7.23 -3.31 10.69
N TYR A 47 -8.00 -4.38 10.78
CA TYR A 47 -7.73 -5.46 11.72
C TYR A 47 -6.47 -6.23 11.32
N HIS A 48 -5.57 -6.43 12.26
CA HIS A 48 -4.38 -7.27 12.10
C HIS A 48 -4.61 -8.62 12.78
N PRO A 49 -4.65 -9.75 12.05
CA PRO A 49 -5.01 -11.05 12.62
C PRO A 49 -4.00 -11.57 13.66
N LYS A 50 -2.70 -11.33 13.44
CA LYS A 50 -1.63 -11.71 14.41
C LYS A 50 -1.71 -10.97 15.74
N LEU A 51 -1.91 -9.65 15.70
CA LEU A 51 -1.98 -8.81 16.91
C LEU A 51 -3.38 -8.77 17.53
N LYS A 52 -4.39 -9.31 16.83
CA LYS A 52 -5.81 -9.32 17.22
C LYS A 52 -6.37 -7.93 17.54
N GLN A 53 -5.84 -6.89 16.90
CA GLN A 53 -6.25 -5.50 17.13
C GLN A 53 -6.29 -4.70 15.82
N HIS A 54 -7.00 -3.58 15.86
CA HIS A 54 -7.05 -2.64 14.74
C HIS A 54 -5.81 -1.74 14.77
N VAL A 55 -4.95 -1.90 13.77
CA VAL A 55 -3.72 -1.10 13.63
C VAL A 55 -3.82 -0.18 12.42
N TRP A 56 -3.01 0.87 12.44
CA TRP A 56 -2.84 1.73 11.28
C TRP A 56 -1.93 1.07 10.26
N PHE A 57 -2.40 1.06 9.01
CA PHE A 57 -1.61 0.68 7.86
C PHE A 57 -1.21 1.93 7.10
N VAL A 58 0.06 1.96 6.69
CA VAL A 58 0.67 3.04 5.93
C VAL A 58 1.05 2.53 4.55
N GLU A 59 0.91 3.40 3.57
CA GLU A 59 1.35 3.12 2.21
C GLU A 59 2.87 3.03 2.08
N THR A 60 3.29 2.04 1.30
CA THR A 60 4.66 1.81 0.86
C THR A 60 4.72 1.54 -0.64
N LYS A 61 5.93 1.71 -1.19
CA LYS A 61 6.21 1.37 -2.60
C LYS A 61 6.04 -0.13 -2.81
N MET A 62 5.37 -0.50 -3.90
CA MET A 62 5.17 -1.88 -4.31
C MET A 62 6.53 -2.61 -4.42
N PRO A 63 6.61 -3.90 -4.03
CA PRO A 63 7.81 -4.70 -4.26
C PRO A 63 8.19 -4.67 -5.73
N SER A 64 9.49 -4.53 -6.03
CA SER A 64 9.97 -4.72 -7.40
C SER A 64 9.80 -6.20 -7.74
N HIS A 65 9.19 -6.51 -8.89
CA HIS A 65 9.15 -7.87 -9.41
C HIS A 65 10.54 -8.35 -9.89
N SER A 66 11.48 -7.43 -10.04
CA SER A 66 12.89 -7.73 -10.26
C SER A 66 13.58 -7.71 -8.90
N ALA A 67 13.50 -8.80 -8.14
CA ALA A 67 14.52 -9.12 -7.16
C ALA A 67 15.76 -9.53 -7.97
N LYS A 68 16.87 -8.82 -7.79
CA LYS A 68 18.16 -9.17 -8.37
C LYS A 68 19.05 -9.65 -7.25
#